data_AF-I1CVU3-F1
#
_entry.id   AF-I1CVU3-F1
#
_cell.length_a   1.000
_cell.length_b   1.000
_cell.length_c   1.000
_cell.angle_alpha   90.00
_cell.angle_beta   90.00
_cell.angle_gamma   90.00
#
_symmetry.space_group_name_H-M   'P 1'
#
loop_
_entity.id
_entity.type
_entity.pdbx_description
1 polymer ?
#
loop_
_entity_poly.entity_id
_entity_poly.type
_entity_poly.pdbx_seq_one_letter_code
_entity_poly.pdbx_strand_id
1 'polypeptide(L)'
;MMHGPCGNINPKCPCMVPDAYGVLKCSKSFPKPFQPTTAVKPDSYPLYRRRLDGRSHRVQIKDKETNGMMSVYLTNQHVVPYNPFLTKKYKAHINVELCGSIDAIKYINKYVYKGPDRTTVHLKNENDEIEMYLTSRYIGPTEAVWRLFEYAMHEEDPSVTSLAIHLENEQPVYFDPESSAEEIQ
;
A
#
# COMPACT_ATOMS: atom_id res chain seq x y z
N MET A 1 12.64 -13.36 4.52
CA MET A 1 11.90 -13.56 3.25
C MET A 1 12.78 -13.21 2.08
N MET A 2 12.60 -13.87 0.95
CA MET A 2 13.36 -13.63 -0.28
C MET A 2 12.42 -13.04 -1.33
N HIS A 3 12.87 -12.00 -2.02
CA HIS A 3 12.26 -11.57 -3.26
C HIS A 3 12.50 -12.66 -4.30
N GLY A 4 11.44 -13.10 -4.97
CA GLY A 4 11.54 -14.11 -6.02
C GLY A 4 12.36 -13.59 -7.21
N PRO A 5 12.89 -14.47 -8.07
CA PRO A 5 13.55 -14.06 -9.29
C PRO A 5 12.64 -13.17 -10.15
N CYS A 6 13.17 -12.05 -10.62
CA CYS A 6 12.51 -11.08 -11.48
C CYS A 6 13.51 -10.51 -12.48
N GLY A 7 13.11 -9.53 -13.29
CA GLY A 7 13.97 -8.97 -14.34
C GLY A 7 14.06 -9.94 -15.51
N ASN A 8 15.23 -10.01 -16.13
CA ASN A 8 15.47 -10.89 -17.28
C ASN A 8 15.25 -12.38 -16.95
N ILE A 9 15.40 -12.77 -15.68
CA ILE A 9 15.19 -14.14 -15.24
C ILE A 9 13.69 -14.50 -15.25
N ASN A 10 12.82 -13.54 -14.98
CA ASN A 10 11.37 -13.74 -14.98
C ASN A 10 10.65 -12.41 -15.26
N PRO A 11 10.51 -12.01 -16.53
CA PRO A 11 9.92 -10.73 -16.91
C PRO A 11 8.41 -10.69 -16.62
N LYS A 12 7.76 -11.86 -16.51
CA LYS A 12 6.32 -11.99 -16.20
C LYS A 12 6.00 -11.92 -14.70
N CYS A 13 6.95 -11.49 -13.86
CA CYS A 13 6.71 -11.32 -12.42
C CYS A 13 5.82 -10.09 -12.16
N PRO A 14 4.87 -10.13 -11.19
CA PRO A 14 3.99 -9.00 -10.90
C PRO A 14 4.72 -7.71 -10.50
N CYS A 15 5.95 -7.82 -10.01
CA CYS A 15 6.76 -6.66 -9.65
C CYS A 15 7.33 -5.92 -10.87
N MET A 16 7.29 -6.51 -12.07
CA MET A 16 7.88 -5.95 -13.28
C MET A 16 6.92 -4.91 -13.88
N VAL A 17 7.37 -3.65 -13.95
CA VAL A 17 6.60 -2.51 -14.45
C VAL A 17 7.45 -1.73 -15.47
N PRO A 18 6.85 -1.18 -16.54
CA PRO A 18 7.58 -0.33 -17.46
C PRO A 18 8.00 0.97 -16.77
N ASP A 19 9.24 1.42 -17.02
CA ASP A 19 9.66 2.77 -16.66
C ASP A 19 9.18 3.81 -17.69
N ALA A 20 9.57 5.07 -17.50
CA ALA A 20 9.18 6.18 -18.38
C ALA A 20 9.58 5.99 -19.86
N TYR A 21 10.51 5.09 -20.15
CA TYR A 21 10.99 4.78 -21.50
C TYR A 21 10.44 3.43 -22.01
N GLY A 22 9.50 2.82 -21.28
CA GLY A 22 8.93 1.51 -21.63
C GLY A 22 9.83 0.33 -21.26
N VAL A 23 10.94 0.53 -20.56
CA VAL A 23 11.84 -0.55 -20.16
C VAL A 23 11.30 -1.23 -18.91
N LEU A 24 11.08 -2.54 -18.98
CA LEU A 24 10.53 -3.31 -17.89
C LEU A 24 11.53 -3.43 -16.72
N LYS A 25 11.20 -2.84 -15.57
CA LYS A 25 12.03 -2.84 -14.36
C LYS A 25 11.26 -3.38 -13.16
N CYS A 26 11.97 -3.98 -12.21
CA CYS A 26 11.37 -4.34 -10.93
C CYS A 26 10.99 -3.06 -10.17
N SER A 27 9.69 -2.86 -9.93
CA SER A 27 9.12 -1.76 -9.12
C SER A 27 9.71 -1.65 -7.71
N LYS A 28 10.29 -2.74 -7.20
CA LYS A 28 10.96 -2.80 -5.89
C LYS A 28 12.48 -2.71 -5.98
N SER A 29 13.02 -2.57 -7.20
CA SER A 29 14.45 -2.45 -7.53
C SER A 29 15.29 -3.60 -6.97
N PHE A 30 14.83 -4.84 -7.16
CA PHE A 30 15.62 -6.03 -6.89
C PHE A 30 16.35 -6.53 -8.15
N PRO A 31 17.52 -7.19 -8.01
CA PRO A 31 18.28 -7.36 -6.76
C PRO A 31 18.85 -6.03 -6.25
N LYS A 32 18.93 -5.86 -4.92
CA LYS A 32 19.54 -4.66 -4.32
C LYS A 32 21.06 -4.72 -4.46
N PRO A 33 21.77 -3.59 -4.61
CA PRO A 33 23.23 -3.60 -4.67
C PRO A 33 23.83 -4.12 -3.37
N PHE A 34 25.02 -4.73 -3.47
CA PHE A 34 25.82 -5.01 -2.28
C PHE A 34 26.22 -3.71 -1.59
N GLN A 35 26.26 -3.75 -0.27
CA GLN A 35 26.53 -2.60 0.58
C GLN A 35 27.23 -3.07 1.87
N PRO A 36 28.48 -2.65 2.16
CA PRO A 36 29.24 -3.15 3.31
C PRO A 36 28.71 -2.68 4.67
N THR A 37 28.03 -1.53 4.71
CA THR A 37 27.48 -0.87 5.91
C THR A 37 26.10 -0.27 5.66
N THR A 38 25.24 -0.18 6.68
CA THR A 38 23.96 0.52 6.51
C THR A 38 24.23 2.01 6.36
N ALA A 39 23.68 2.64 5.33
CA ALA A 39 23.80 4.08 5.08
C ALA A 39 22.42 4.73 5.04
N VAL A 40 22.27 5.85 5.74
CA VAL A 40 21.10 6.71 5.66
C VAL A 40 21.45 7.87 4.74
N LYS A 41 20.67 8.05 3.68
CA LYS A 41 20.83 9.14 2.72
C LYS A 41 19.72 10.17 2.96
N PRO A 42 19.97 11.48 2.79
CA PRO A 42 18.92 12.49 2.80
C PRO A 42 17.83 12.15 1.77
N ASP A 43 16.57 12.37 2.15
CA ASP A 43 15.38 12.22 1.28
C ASP A 43 15.30 10.90 0.51
N SER A 44 15.74 9.80 1.13
CA SER A 44 15.57 8.47 0.54
C SER A 44 15.51 7.37 1.60
N TYR A 45 15.02 6.20 1.19
CA TYR A 45 15.01 5.03 2.05
C TYR A 45 16.43 4.59 2.47
N PRO A 46 16.60 4.07 3.70
CA PRO A 46 17.91 3.59 4.16
C PRO A 46 18.45 2.47 3.26
N LEU A 47 19.73 2.57 2.93
CA LEU A 47 20.47 1.54 2.21
C LEU A 47 21.01 0.53 3.22
N TYR A 48 20.27 -0.56 3.41
CA TYR A 48 20.67 -1.62 4.34
C TYR A 48 21.95 -2.34 3.93
N ARG A 49 22.76 -2.69 4.92
CA ARG A 49 23.95 -3.53 4.76
C ARG A 49 23.61 -4.87 4.09
N ARG A 50 24.27 -5.14 2.96
CA ARG A 50 24.24 -6.37 2.16
C ARG A 50 25.67 -6.73 1.78
N ARG A 51 26.40 -7.47 2.62
CA ARG A 51 27.82 -7.77 2.39
C ARG A 51 27.99 -8.77 1.26
N LEU A 52 29.06 -8.66 0.48
CA LEU A 52 29.47 -9.76 -0.39
C LEU A 52 30.13 -10.84 0.49
N ASP A 53 29.32 -11.79 0.98
CA ASP A 53 29.73 -12.83 1.92
C ASP A 53 29.95 -14.20 1.25
N GLY A 54 29.84 -14.27 -0.08
CA GLY A 54 29.97 -15.49 -0.86
C GLY A 54 28.82 -16.49 -0.69
N ARG A 55 27.79 -16.17 0.12
CA ARG A 55 26.67 -17.06 0.38
C ARG A 55 25.60 -16.91 -0.69
N SER A 56 25.14 -18.03 -1.22
CA SER A 56 24.00 -18.10 -2.13
C SER A 56 23.13 -19.30 -1.80
N HIS A 57 21.85 -19.19 -2.15
CA HIS A 57 20.88 -20.27 -2.02
C HIS A 57 20.29 -20.60 -3.38
N ARG A 58 20.40 -21.86 -3.80
CA ARG A 58 19.84 -22.33 -5.06
C ARG A 58 18.34 -22.57 -4.91
N VAL A 59 17.54 -21.87 -5.69
CA VAL A 59 16.09 -22.09 -5.82
C VAL A 59 15.77 -22.64 -7.20
N GLN A 60 14.80 -23.54 -7.28
CA GLN A 60 14.25 -23.98 -8.56
C GLN A 60 13.01 -23.14 -8.87
N ILE A 61 12.96 -22.58 -10.07
CA ILE A 61 11.78 -21.89 -10.59
C ILE A 61 11.35 -22.53 -11.91
N LYS A 62 10.06 -22.48 -12.20
CA LYS A 62 9.58 -22.85 -13.53
C LYS A 62 9.99 -21.77 -14.51
N ASP A 63 10.70 -22.19 -15.54
CA ASP A 63 10.94 -21.37 -16.72
C ASP A 63 9.61 -21.26 -17.48
N LYS A 64 9.13 -20.03 -17.62
CA LYS A 64 7.86 -19.73 -18.30
C LYS A 64 8.00 -19.69 -19.83
N GLU A 65 9.21 -19.76 -20.38
CA GLU A 65 9.47 -19.82 -21.82
C GLU A 65 9.64 -21.27 -22.28
N THR A 66 10.46 -22.05 -21.58
CA THR A 66 10.74 -23.45 -21.95
C THR A 66 9.81 -24.47 -21.28
N ASN A 67 8.96 -24.04 -20.33
CA ASN A 67 8.20 -24.92 -19.42
C ASN A 67 9.08 -25.89 -18.61
N GLY A 68 10.40 -25.71 -18.63
CA GLY A 68 11.37 -26.47 -17.86
C GLY A 68 11.56 -25.93 -16.44
N MET A 69 12.46 -26.55 -15.70
CA MET A 69 12.85 -26.07 -14.37
C MET A 69 14.24 -25.45 -14.45
N MET A 70 14.36 -24.20 -14.00
CA MET A 70 15.61 -23.44 -13.98
C MET A 70 16.09 -23.23 -12.55
N SER A 71 17.39 -23.42 -12.34
CA SER A 71 18.04 -23.12 -11.07
C SER A 71 18.52 -21.67 -11.03
N VAL A 72 18.12 -20.93 -10.01
CA VAL A 72 18.56 -19.54 -9.77
C VAL A 72 19.25 -19.46 -8.41
N TYR A 73 20.36 -18.73 -8.33
CA TYR A 73 21.07 -18.49 -7.09
C TYR A 73 20.66 -17.16 -6.48
N LEU A 74 20.07 -17.20 -5.28
CA LEU A 74 19.71 -16.02 -4.52
C LEU A 74 20.78 -15.70 -3.47
N THR A 75 21.33 -14.50 -3.55
CA THR A 75 22.22 -13.92 -2.53
C THR A 75 21.43 -13.01 -1.57
N ASN A 76 22.11 -12.44 -0.58
CA ASN A 76 21.50 -11.46 0.31
C ASN A 76 20.99 -10.19 -0.39
N GLN A 77 21.30 -9.97 -1.67
CA GLN A 77 20.72 -8.90 -2.51
C GLN A 77 19.21 -9.07 -2.73
N HIS A 78 18.71 -10.29 -2.59
CA HIS A 78 17.31 -10.67 -2.77
C HIS A 78 16.54 -10.68 -1.45
N VAL A 79 17.19 -10.46 -0.30
CA VAL A 79 16.51 -10.46 1.00
C VAL A 79 15.61 -9.23 1.11
N VAL A 80 14.33 -9.46 1.38
CA VAL A 80 13.39 -8.42 1.79
C VAL A 80 13.68 -8.10 3.26
N PRO A 81 13.98 -6.84 3.64
CA PRO A 81 14.22 -6.46 5.02
C PRO A 81 13.07 -6.88 5.94
N TYR A 82 13.41 -7.41 7.12
CA TYR A 82 12.44 -7.84 8.12
C TYR A 82 13.07 -7.73 9.51
N ASN A 83 12.24 -7.66 10.55
CA ASN A 83 12.70 -7.77 11.93
C ASN A 83 12.48 -9.22 12.41
N PRO A 84 13.55 -10.01 12.66
CA PRO A 84 13.42 -11.42 13.05
C PRO A 84 12.59 -11.63 14.32
N PHE A 85 12.72 -10.74 15.31
CA PHE A 85 11.97 -10.83 16.56
C PHE A 85 10.48 -10.62 16.32
N LEU A 86 10.11 -9.53 15.65
CA LEU A 86 8.71 -9.21 15.37
C LEU A 86 8.06 -10.26 14.48
N THR A 87 8.75 -10.70 13.41
CA THR A 87 8.25 -11.77 12.54
C THR A 87 7.99 -13.06 13.29
N LYS A 88 8.88 -13.44 14.22
CA LYS A 88 8.68 -14.65 15.04
C LYS A 88 7.55 -14.47 16.06
N LYS A 89 7.46 -13.31 16.70
CA LYS A 89 6.45 -13.00 17.73
C LYS A 89 5.03 -13.01 17.18
N TYR A 90 4.82 -12.39 16.01
CA TYR A 90 3.48 -12.19 15.44
C TYR A 90 3.16 -13.12 14.27
N LYS A 91 4.09 -14.01 13.88
CA LYS A 91 3.95 -14.92 12.73
C LYS A 91 3.53 -14.21 11.43
N ALA A 92 3.96 -12.96 11.27
CA ALA A 92 3.62 -12.11 10.13
C ALA A 92 4.86 -11.38 9.62
N HIS A 93 4.85 -11.01 8.33
CA HIS A 93 5.88 -10.12 7.81
C HIS A 93 5.64 -8.71 8.38
N ILE A 94 6.61 -8.23 9.15
CA ILE A 94 6.56 -6.90 9.75
C ILE A 94 7.70 -6.09 9.16
N ASN A 95 7.32 -5.07 8.40
CA ASN A 95 8.24 -4.08 7.88
C ASN A 95 8.58 -3.09 9.01
N VAL A 96 9.87 -2.75 9.14
CA VAL A 96 10.34 -1.76 10.11
C VAL A 96 11.10 -0.70 9.33
N GLU A 97 10.60 0.53 9.37
CA GLU A 97 11.15 1.66 8.64
C GLU A 97 11.69 2.71 9.60
N LEU A 98 12.83 3.32 9.23
CA LEU A 98 13.38 4.45 9.94
C LEU A 98 12.63 5.71 9.54
N CYS A 99 11.84 6.26 10.45
CA CYS A 99 11.03 7.45 10.21
C CYS A 99 11.84 8.73 10.46
N GLY A 100 12.78 9.03 9.57
CA GLY A 100 13.68 10.19 9.69
C GLY A 100 13.60 11.22 8.57
N SER A 101 12.82 10.95 7.51
CA SER A 101 12.69 11.83 6.34
C SER A 101 11.24 12.31 6.14
N ILE A 102 11.06 13.36 5.35
CA ILE A 102 9.74 13.86 4.93
C ILE A 102 8.92 12.74 4.26
N ASP A 103 9.58 11.83 3.55
CA ASP A 103 8.91 10.68 2.93
C ASP A 103 8.27 9.74 3.94
N ALA A 104 8.88 9.56 5.12
CA ALA A 104 8.29 8.75 6.19
C ALA A 104 7.03 9.41 6.76
N ILE A 105 7.04 10.73 6.91
CA ILE A 105 5.86 11.51 7.34
C ILE A 105 4.75 11.38 6.29
N LYS A 106 5.07 11.55 5.01
CA LYS A 106 4.12 11.33 3.91
C LYS A 106 3.57 9.90 3.91
N TYR A 107 4.42 8.91 4.19
CA TYR A 107 4.01 7.51 4.25
C TYR A 107 3.04 7.28 5.40
N ILE A 108 3.37 7.69 6.63
CA ILE A 108 2.46 7.54 7.79
C ILE A 108 1.12 8.22 7.51
N ASN A 109 1.14 9.50 7.11
CA ASN A 109 -0.07 10.24 6.81
C ASN A 109 -0.87 9.58 5.68
N LYS A 110 -0.22 9.08 4.63
CA LYS A 110 -0.89 8.33 3.57
C LYS A 110 -1.70 7.16 4.12
N TYR A 111 -1.20 6.40 5.09
CA TYR A 111 -1.93 5.24 5.63
C TYR A 111 -2.96 5.62 6.68
N VAL A 112 -2.74 6.69 7.45
CA VAL A 112 -3.75 7.26 8.34
C VAL A 112 -4.94 7.79 7.54
N TYR A 113 -4.69 8.50 6.44
CA TYR A 113 -5.71 9.14 5.62
C TYR A 113 -6.14 8.34 4.38
N LYS A 114 -5.63 7.12 4.15
CA LYS A 114 -6.02 6.29 2.99
C LYS A 114 -7.51 5.94 2.99
N GLY A 115 -8.14 6.03 4.16
CA GLY A 115 -9.50 5.54 4.40
C GLY A 115 -9.53 4.01 4.54
N PRO A 116 -10.66 3.47 5.03
CA PRO A 116 -10.86 2.04 5.17
C PRO A 116 -10.95 1.36 3.80
N ASP A 117 -10.57 0.08 3.73
CA ASP A 117 -10.79 -0.75 2.55
C ASP A 117 -12.29 -0.79 2.22
N ARG A 118 -12.65 -0.61 0.95
CA ARG A 118 -14.04 -0.66 0.46
C ARG A 118 -14.22 -1.86 -0.46
N THR A 119 -15.40 -2.45 -0.43
CA THR A 119 -15.80 -3.54 -1.32
C THR A 119 -17.19 -3.25 -1.87
N THR A 120 -17.44 -3.67 -3.10
CA THR A 120 -18.75 -3.55 -3.74
C THR A 120 -19.38 -4.93 -3.80
N VAL A 121 -20.55 -5.08 -3.17
CA VAL A 121 -21.30 -6.33 -3.13
C VAL A 121 -22.43 -6.25 -4.15
N HIS A 122 -22.53 -7.25 -5.02
CA HIS A 122 -23.64 -7.37 -5.97
C HIS A 122 -24.84 -8.04 -5.28
N LEU A 123 -25.98 -7.36 -5.30
CA LEU A 123 -27.27 -7.82 -4.80
C LEU A 123 -28.08 -8.43 -5.96
N LYS A 124 -28.99 -9.36 -5.68
CA LYS A 124 -29.71 -10.15 -6.70
C LYS A 124 -30.86 -9.41 -7.41
N ASN A 125 -31.04 -8.11 -7.19
CA ASN A 125 -32.22 -7.40 -7.69
C ASN A 125 -31.95 -6.86 -9.09
N GLU A 126 -32.49 -7.48 -10.15
CA GLU A 126 -32.10 -7.16 -11.55
C GLU A 126 -32.78 -5.89 -12.13
N ASN A 127 -33.67 -5.24 -11.38
CA ASN A 127 -34.53 -4.18 -11.91
C ASN A 127 -34.08 -2.74 -11.57
N ASP A 128 -33.07 -2.56 -10.72
CA ASP A 128 -32.55 -1.23 -10.34
C ASP A 128 -31.03 -1.29 -10.15
N GLU A 129 -30.27 -0.66 -11.06
CA GLU A 129 -28.81 -0.65 -11.06
C GLU A 129 -28.20 -0.07 -9.77
N ILE A 130 -28.88 0.85 -9.10
CA ILE A 130 -28.40 1.44 -7.85
C ILE A 130 -28.62 0.47 -6.68
N GLU A 131 -29.79 -0.18 -6.63
CA GLU A 131 -30.06 -1.23 -5.64
C GLU A 131 -29.29 -2.54 -5.90
N MET A 132 -28.73 -2.71 -7.10
CA MET A 132 -27.89 -3.86 -7.45
C MET A 132 -26.55 -3.86 -6.73
N TYR A 133 -26.04 -2.71 -6.27
CA TYR A 133 -24.69 -2.62 -5.73
C TYR A 133 -24.65 -1.96 -4.35
N LEU A 134 -24.21 -2.71 -3.35
CA LEU A 134 -23.92 -2.15 -2.02
C LEU A 134 -22.42 -1.88 -1.88
N THR A 135 -22.05 -0.60 -1.80
CA THR A 135 -20.68 -0.21 -1.44
C THR A 135 -20.51 -0.32 0.08
N SER A 136 -19.80 -1.36 0.52
CA SER A 136 -19.48 -1.59 1.93
C SER A 136 -18.06 -1.11 2.26
N ARG A 137 -17.86 -0.60 3.48
CA ARG A 137 -16.52 -0.33 4.02
C ARG A 137 -16.16 -1.34 5.10
N TYR A 138 -14.91 -1.77 5.14
CA TYR A 138 -14.37 -2.55 6.23
C TYR A 138 -14.22 -1.65 7.47
N ILE A 139 -14.68 -2.14 8.62
CA ILE A 139 -14.59 -1.45 9.91
C ILE A 139 -13.83 -2.37 10.85
N GLY A 140 -12.76 -1.86 11.46
CA GLY A 140 -11.98 -2.64 12.44
C GLY A 140 -12.76 -2.83 13.76
N PRO A 141 -12.43 -3.83 14.59
CA PRO A 141 -13.14 -4.08 15.85
C PRO A 141 -13.20 -2.87 16.79
N THR A 142 -12.09 -2.13 16.92
CA THR A 142 -12.02 -0.94 17.76
C THR A 142 -12.94 0.17 17.26
N GLU A 143 -12.94 0.42 15.95
CA GLU A 143 -13.79 1.41 15.30
C GLU A 143 -15.28 1.02 15.41
N ALA A 144 -15.59 -0.27 15.29
CA ALA A 144 -16.95 -0.78 15.45
C ALA A 144 -17.48 -0.55 16.87
N VAL A 145 -16.66 -0.83 17.89
CA VAL A 145 -17.01 -0.55 19.29
C VAL A 145 -17.18 0.95 19.53
N TRP A 146 -16.29 1.78 18.97
CA TRP A 146 -16.37 3.25 19.08
C TRP A 146 -17.69 3.79 18.51
N ARG A 147 -18.10 3.28 17.35
CA ARG A 147 -19.40 3.61 16.73
C ARG A 147 -20.58 3.07 17.51
N LEU A 148 -20.48 1.85 18.04
CA LEU A 148 -21.55 1.23 18.82
C LEU A 148 -21.84 2.03 20.09
N PHE A 149 -20.83 2.66 20.68
CA PHE A 149 -20.95 3.56 21.81
C PHE A 149 -21.16 5.03 21.43
N GLU A 150 -21.36 5.33 20.14
CA GLU A 150 -21.62 6.69 19.62
C GLU A 150 -20.56 7.73 20.04
N TYR A 151 -19.31 7.29 20.23
CA TYR A 151 -18.23 8.21 20.53
C TYR A 151 -17.84 9.03 19.30
N ALA A 152 -17.46 10.28 19.53
CA ALA A 152 -16.93 11.16 18.50
C ALA A 152 -15.75 10.47 17.79
N MET A 153 -15.85 10.39 16.46
CA MET A 153 -14.91 9.66 15.59
C MET A 153 -13.81 10.55 15.04
N HIS A 154 -14.14 11.80 14.73
CA HIS A 154 -13.25 12.82 14.22
C HIS A 154 -13.92 14.18 14.46
N GLU A 155 -13.10 15.21 14.51
CA GLU A 155 -13.47 16.61 14.54
C GLU A 155 -12.47 17.31 13.61
N GLU A 156 -12.95 18.21 12.76
CA GLU A 156 -12.13 19.00 11.85
C GLU A 156 -12.26 20.48 12.23
N ASP A 157 -11.12 21.17 12.33
CA ASP A 157 -11.07 22.62 12.58
C ASP A 157 -10.17 23.28 11.51
N PRO A 158 -10.76 24.05 10.56
CA PRO A 158 -12.19 24.34 10.41
C PRO A 158 -12.98 23.13 9.89
N SER A 159 -14.29 23.09 10.16
CA SER A 159 -15.19 22.06 9.65
C SER A 159 -15.22 22.06 8.12
N VAL A 160 -15.13 20.87 7.50
CA VAL A 160 -15.18 20.69 6.05
C VAL A 160 -16.32 19.74 5.68
N THR A 161 -17.24 20.21 4.84
CA THR A 161 -18.35 19.40 4.33
C THR A 161 -18.11 19.02 2.86
N SER A 162 -18.23 17.73 2.54
CA SER A 162 -18.19 17.26 1.15
C SER A 162 -19.52 17.54 0.47
N LEU A 163 -19.53 18.37 -0.57
CA LEU A 163 -20.70 18.56 -1.43
C LEU A 163 -20.87 17.37 -2.38
N ALA A 164 -22.12 16.98 -2.65
CA ALA A 164 -22.42 15.97 -3.66
C ALA A 164 -22.03 16.49 -5.04
N ILE A 165 -21.32 15.69 -5.83
CA ILE A 165 -21.03 16.02 -7.23
C ILE A 165 -22.29 15.72 -8.03
N HIS A 166 -22.87 16.74 -8.65
CA HIS A 166 -24.05 16.64 -9.50
C HIS A 166 -23.74 17.22 -10.89
N LEU A 167 -24.56 16.87 -11.89
CA LEU A 167 -24.50 17.52 -13.19
C LEU A 167 -24.98 18.96 -13.08
N GLU A 168 -24.69 19.76 -14.10
CA GLU A 168 -25.09 21.17 -14.15
C GLU A 168 -26.61 21.29 -13.93
N ASN A 169 -27.01 22.07 -12.92
CA ASN A 169 -28.40 22.30 -12.48
C ASN A 169 -29.13 21.14 -11.77
N GLU A 170 -28.48 20.02 -11.44
CA GLU A 170 -29.17 18.88 -10.84
C GLU A 170 -29.21 18.85 -9.30
N GLN A 171 -28.44 19.68 -8.59
CA GLN A 171 -28.62 19.95 -7.14
C GLN A 171 -28.08 21.33 -6.71
N PRO A 172 -28.83 22.43 -6.89
CA PRO A 172 -28.42 23.71 -6.33
C PRO A 172 -28.46 23.66 -4.79
N VAL A 173 -27.32 23.92 -4.15
CA VAL A 173 -27.24 24.10 -2.70
C VAL A 173 -27.47 25.57 -2.38
N TYR A 174 -28.48 25.86 -1.57
CA TYR A 174 -28.81 27.21 -1.12
C TYR A 174 -28.45 27.35 0.36
N PHE A 175 -27.72 28.42 0.68
CA PHE A 175 -27.45 28.81 2.05
C PHE A 175 -28.20 30.10 2.35
N ASP A 176 -28.82 30.17 3.52
CA ASP A 176 -29.38 31.43 4.00
C ASP A 176 -28.19 32.36 4.35
N PRO A 177 -28.12 33.57 3.78
CA PRO A 177 -27.06 34.52 4.10
C PRO A 177 -27.01 34.95 5.58
N GLU A 178 -28.08 34.73 6.35
CA GLU A 178 -28.11 35.00 7.79
C GLU A 178 -27.73 33.77 8.64
N SER A 179 -27.55 32.59 8.04
CA SER A 179 -27.13 31.40 8.78
C SER A 179 -25.67 31.52 9.21
N SER A 180 -25.43 31.21 10.49
CA SER A 180 -24.09 31.09 11.05
C SER A 180 -23.35 29.89 10.45
N ALA A 181 -22.01 29.91 10.51
CA ALA A 181 -21.19 28.80 10.05
C ALA A 181 -21.46 27.47 10.79
N GLU A 182 -22.09 27.53 11.96
CA GLU A 182 -22.52 26.37 12.75
C GLU A 182 -23.88 25.82 12.26
N GLU A 183 -24.76 26.65 11.72
CA GLU A 183 -26.09 26.26 11.19
C GLU A 183 -26.03 25.71 9.76
N ILE A 184 -24.98 26.06 9.01
CA ILE A 184 -24.72 25.58 7.65
C ILE A 184 -24.08 24.17 7.65
N GLN A 185 -23.62 23.68 8.81
CA GLN A 185 -22.93 22.39 8.98
C GLN A 185 -23.86 21.18 9.13
#